data_AF-A0A2P0AYR1-F1
#
_entry.id   AF-A0A2P0AYR1-F1
#
_cell.length_a   1.000
_cell.length_b   1.000
_cell.length_c   1.000
_cell.angle_alpha   90.00
_cell.angle_beta   90.00
_cell.angle_gamma   90.00
#
_symmetry.space_group_name_H-M   'P 1'
#
loop_
_entity.id
_entity.type
_entity.pdbx_description
1 polymer ?
#
loop_
_entity_poly.entity_id
_entity_poly.type
_entity_poly.pdbx_seq_one_letter_code
_entity_poly.pdbx_strand_id
1 'polypeptide(L)'
;MRISPKYDVAGGVGDLWNELRRPQPYRWPILLASCAFPAFFLYFFAQERVYAPPATPDIVYITSFAPDRSEDEIIASNIANQERKEARQRLLDAQLETRRDMYRALGKATGLDTDKMEAEIAAERAREEAAKQAQLDRALGRTVDDQDAE
;
A
#
# COMPACT_ATOMS: atom_id res chain seq x y z
N MET A 1 -5.38 -3.87 -40.11
CA MET A 1 -4.84 -2.50 -40.21
C MET A 1 -3.49 -2.59 -40.93
N ARG A 2 -3.40 -2.14 -42.19
CA ARG A 2 -2.15 -2.17 -42.97
C ARG A 2 -1.44 -0.85 -42.70
N ILE A 3 -0.37 -0.86 -41.91
CA ILE A 3 0.47 0.32 -41.67
C ILE A 3 1.16 0.60 -43.01
N SER A 4 0.75 1.67 -43.69
CA SER A 4 1.42 2.13 -44.90
C SER A 4 2.84 2.60 -44.53
N PRO A 5 3.93 2.06 -45.12
CA PRO A 5 5.28 2.47 -44.79
C PRO A 5 5.53 3.80 -45.51
N LYS A 6 5.11 4.91 -44.89
CA LYS A 6 5.39 6.27 -45.41
C LYS A 6 6.88 6.62 -45.38
N TYR A 7 7.73 5.73 -44.85
CA TYR A 7 9.16 5.91 -44.72
C TYR A 7 9.88 4.73 -45.37
N ASP A 8 10.61 5.00 -46.44
CA ASP A 8 11.52 4.03 -47.05
C ASP A 8 12.87 4.10 -46.32
N VAL A 9 12.99 3.32 -45.26
CA VAL A 9 14.22 3.24 -44.45
C VAL A 9 15.37 2.66 -45.27
N ALA A 10 15.09 1.68 -46.14
CA ALA A 10 16.10 1.04 -46.98
C ALA A 10 16.61 2.00 -48.07
N GLY A 11 15.70 2.74 -48.71
CA GLY A 11 16.04 3.81 -49.66
C GLY A 11 16.82 4.94 -49.01
N GLY A 12 16.42 5.39 -47.82
CA GLY A 12 17.14 6.44 -47.09
C GLY A 12 18.58 6.06 -46.70
N VAL A 13 18.81 4.80 -46.30
CA VAL A 13 20.17 4.29 -46.06
C VAL A 13 20.98 4.21 -47.37
N GLY A 14 20.34 3.81 -48.46
CA GLY A 14 20.95 3.79 -49.80
C GLY A 14 21.37 5.18 -50.30
N ASP A 15 20.52 6.19 -50.11
CA ASP A 15 20.80 7.57 -50.48
C ASP A 15 21.96 8.16 -49.67
N LEU A 16 22.00 7.90 -48.36
CA LEU A 16 23.12 8.27 -47.50
C LEU A 16 24.43 7.63 -47.96
N TRP A 17 24.42 6.33 -48.27
CA TRP A 17 25.59 5.60 -48.75
C TRP A 17 26.09 6.12 -50.10
N ASN A 18 25.17 6.44 -51.01
CA ASN A 18 25.51 7.05 -52.28
C ASN A 18 26.18 8.41 -52.10
N GLU A 19 25.67 9.27 -51.21
CA GLU A 19 26.26 10.59 -50.94
C GLU A 19 27.64 10.50 -50.26
N LEU A 20 27.82 9.55 -49.34
CA LEU A 20 29.11 9.27 -48.70
C LEU A 20 30.18 8.80 -49.70
N ARG A 21 29.78 8.02 -50.72
CA ARG A 21 30.70 7.49 -51.74
C ARG A 21 31.05 8.52 -52.82
N ARG A 22 30.33 9.64 -52.93
CA ARG A 22 30.66 10.69 -53.91
C ARG A 22 32.08 11.22 -53.67
N PRO A 23 32.87 11.42 -54.74
CA PRO A 23 34.22 11.96 -54.64
C PRO A 23 34.16 13.47 -54.41
N GLN A 24 33.84 13.89 -53.19
CA GLN A 24 33.93 15.28 -52.74
C GLN A 24 35.15 15.46 -51.82
N PRO A 25 35.89 16.57 -51.92
CA PRO A 25 37.09 16.80 -51.12
C PRO A 25 36.79 16.95 -49.62
N TYR A 26 35.59 17.40 -49.25
CA TYR A 26 35.22 17.73 -47.87
C TYR A 26 34.35 16.67 -47.16
N ARG A 27 34.16 15.47 -47.74
CA ARG A 27 33.31 14.40 -47.16
C ARG A 27 33.64 14.07 -45.70
N TRP A 28 34.93 13.85 -45.41
CA TRP A 28 35.38 13.46 -44.08
C TRP A 28 35.35 14.61 -43.08
N PRO A 29 35.82 15.83 -43.42
CA PRO A 29 35.65 17.00 -42.55
C PRO A 29 34.19 17.26 -42.16
N ILE A 30 33.26 17.25 -43.12
CA ILE A 30 31.84 17.53 -42.85
C ILE A 30 31.23 16.42 -42.01
N LEU A 31 31.52 15.15 -42.31
CA LEU A 31 31.04 14.01 -41.53
C LEU A 31 31.54 14.07 -40.08
N LEU A 32 32.84 14.31 -39.88
CA LEU A 32 33.42 14.41 -38.55
C LEU A 32 32.86 15.60 -37.77
N ALA A 33 32.68 16.76 -38.41
CA ALA A 33 32.05 17.92 -37.76
C ALA A 33 30.61 17.61 -37.35
N SER A 34 29.87 16.89 -38.21
CA SER A 34 28.47 16.52 -37.98
C SER A 34 28.32 15.48 -36.87
N CYS A 35 29.29 14.57 -36.72
CA CYS A 35 29.32 13.60 -35.63
C CYS A 35 29.88 14.20 -34.32
N ALA A 36 30.81 15.15 -34.40
CA ALA A 36 31.46 15.74 -33.24
C ALA A 36 30.48 16.51 -32.34
N PHE A 37 29.55 17.26 -32.94
CA PHE A 37 28.56 18.02 -32.18
C PHE A 37 27.65 17.12 -31.31
N PRO A 38 26.94 16.11 -31.82
CA PRO A 38 26.14 15.22 -30.99
C PRO A 38 27.00 14.36 -30.05
N ALA A 39 28.17 13.90 -30.49
CA ALA A 39 29.07 13.12 -29.64
C ALA A 39 29.57 13.91 -28.42
N PHE A 40 29.84 15.21 -28.58
CA PHE A 40 30.21 16.11 -27.49
C PHE A 40 29.12 16.17 -26.42
N PHE A 41 27.85 16.36 -26.80
CA PHE A 41 26.75 16.35 -25.83
C PHE A 41 26.60 14.97 -25.17
N LEU A 42 26.61 13.89 -25.96
CA LEU A 42 26.51 12.53 -25.43
C LEU A 42 27.63 12.21 -24.44
N TYR A 43 28.85 12.71 -24.66
CA TYR A 43 29.97 12.52 -23.75
C TYR A 43 29.69 13.08 -22.34
N PHE A 44 29.06 14.26 -22.24
CA PHE A 44 28.68 14.83 -20.95
C PHE A 44 27.56 14.05 -20.26
N PHE A 45 26.63 13.46 -21.03
CA PHE A 45 25.54 12.66 -20.47
C PHE A 45 25.91 11.20 -20.19
N ALA A 46 26.93 10.67 -20.87
CA ALA A 46 27.40 9.29 -20.71
C ALA A 46 28.23 9.08 -19.44
N GLN A 47 28.49 10.12 -18.65
CA GLN A 47 29.21 10.01 -17.39
C GLN A 47 28.32 9.30 -16.35
N GLU A 48 28.56 8.00 -16.17
CA GLU A 48 27.92 7.21 -15.14
C GLU A 48 28.40 7.66 -13.76
N ARG A 49 27.47 8.10 -12.91
CA ARG A 49 27.74 8.37 -11.49
C ARG A 49 27.42 7.11 -10.70
N VAL A 50 28.45 6.35 -10.37
CA VAL A 50 28.33 5.25 -9.40
C VAL A 50 28.30 5.87 -8.01
N TYR A 51 27.10 5.96 -7.43
CA TYR A 51 26.95 6.33 -6.02
C TYR A 51 27.37 5.13 -5.17
N ALA A 52 28.22 5.36 -4.17
CA ALA A 52 28.48 4.36 -3.15
C ALA A 52 27.15 3.98 -2.48
N PRO A 53 26.95 2.69 -2.12
CA PRO A 53 25.76 2.30 -1.37
C PRO A 53 25.66 3.15 -0.10
N PRO A 54 24.44 3.56 0.30
CA PRO A 54 24.26 4.34 1.52
C PRO A 54 24.80 3.57 2.72
N ALA A 55 25.42 4.29 3.66
CA ALA A 55 25.85 3.70 4.91
C ALA A 55 24.66 3.06 5.64
N THR A 56 24.86 1.89 6.24
CA THR A 56 23.83 1.25 7.07
C THR A 56 23.47 2.17 8.23
N PRO A 57 22.18 2.41 8.51
CA PRO A 57 21.78 3.29 9.60
C PRO A 57 22.14 2.69 10.97
N ASP A 58 22.58 3.54 11.88
CA ASP A 58 22.77 3.17 13.28
C ASP A 58 21.40 3.03 13.97
N ILE A 59 21.06 1.82 14.43
CA ILE A 59 19.81 1.54 15.13
C ILE A 59 20.06 1.65 16.64
N VAL A 60 19.52 2.69 17.27
CA VAL A 60 19.51 2.83 18.74
C VAL A 60 18.21 2.26 19.29
N TYR A 61 18.30 1.14 20.01
CA TYR A 61 17.16 0.57 20.72
C TYR A 61 16.95 1.30 22.05
N ILE A 62 15.76 1.88 22.22
CA ILE A 62 15.31 2.44 23.50
C ILE A 62 14.44 1.37 24.16
N THR A 63 14.96 0.72 25.21
CA THR A 63 14.24 -0.32 25.94
C THR A 63 13.56 0.27 27.19
N SER A 64 12.26 0.01 27.33
CA SER A 64 11.48 0.43 28.52
C SER A 64 11.52 -0.59 29.66
N PHE A 65 12.01 -1.80 29.40
CA PHE A 65 12.12 -2.88 30.37
C PHE A 65 13.57 -3.25 30.58
N ALA A 66 13.88 -3.70 31.80
CA ALA A 66 15.20 -4.20 32.14
C ALA A 66 15.56 -5.41 31.25
N PRO A 67 16.78 -5.47 30.70
CA PRO A 67 17.19 -6.53 29.78
C PRO A 67 17.35 -7.90 30.46
N ASP A 68 17.50 -7.90 31.79
CA ASP A 68 17.75 -9.04 32.66
C ASP A 68 16.50 -9.52 33.43
N ARG A 69 15.31 -9.02 33.08
CA ARG A 69 14.06 -9.45 33.72
C ARG A 69 13.84 -10.96 33.55
N SER A 70 13.45 -11.64 34.61
CA SER A 70 13.15 -13.08 34.56
C SER A 70 11.76 -13.32 33.95
N GLU A 71 11.53 -14.50 33.35
CA GLU A 71 10.22 -14.86 32.77
C GLU A 71 9.07 -14.74 33.80
N ASP A 72 9.33 -15.10 35.05
CA ASP A 72 8.36 -14.99 36.14
C ASP A 72 7.94 -13.54 36.41
N GLU A 73 8.89 -12.60 36.37
CA GLU A 73 8.62 -11.16 36.49
C GLU A 73 7.80 -10.64 35.30
N ILE A 74 8.02 -11.17 34.09
CA ILE A 74 7.23 -10.85 32.90
C ILE A 74 5.78 -11.25 33.11
N ILE A 75 5.57 -12.50 33.53
CA ILE A 75 4.25 -13.07 33.72
C ILE A 75 3.51 -12.30 34.81
N ALA A 76 4.16 -12.05 35.96
CA ALA A 76 3.60 -11.27 37.04
C ALA A 76 3.20 -9.85 36.60
N SER A 77 4.08 -9.16 35.87
CA SER A 77 3.79 -7.83 35.35
C SER A 77 2.65 -7.84 34.34
N ASN A 78 2.54 -8.86 33.50
CA ASN A 78 1.48 -8.99 32.51
C ASN A 78 0.12 -9.24 33.18
N ILE A 79 0.05 -10.12 34.17
CA ILE A 79 -1.18 -10.39 34.93
C ILE A 79 -1.67 -9.11 35.61
N ALA A 80 -0.79 -8.41 36.34
CA ALA A 80 -1.15 -7.15 36.99
C ALA A 80 -1.62 -6.08 35.98
N ASN A 81 -0.99 -6.02 34.81
CA ASN A 81 -1.42 -5.11 33.75
C ASN A 81 -2.79 -5.51 33.16
N GLN A 82 -3.05 -6.80 33.03
CA GLN A 82 -4.31 -7.31 32.51
C GLN A 82 -5.47 -6.99 33.46
N GLU A 83 -5.30 -7.23 34.76
CA GLU A 83 -6.30 -6.86 35.78
C GLU A 83 -6.61 -5.36 35.75
N ARG A 84 -5.59 -4.51 35.61
CA ARG A 84 -5.77 -3.05 35.50
C ARG A 84 -6.47 -2.63 34.20
N LYS A 85 -6.25 -3.35 33.10
CA LYS A 85 -6.97 -3.11 31.85
C LYS A 85 -8.42 -3.51 31.99
N GLU A 86 -8.70 -4.69 32.52
CA GLU A 86 -10.06 -5.21 32.71
C GLU A 86 -10.87 -4.36 33.70
N ALA A 87 -10.25 -3.89 34.79
CA ALA A 87 -10.91 -2.96 35.71
C ALA A 87 -11.30 -1.65 35.02
N ARG A 88 -10.40 -1.08 34.20
CA ARG A 88 -10.70 0.14 33.42
C ARG A 88 -11.77 -0.11 32.37
N GLN A 89 -11.71 -1.24 31.68
CA GLN A 89 -12.68 -1.60 30.66
C GLN A 89 -14.09 -1.73 31.25
N ARG A 90 -14.23 -2.43 32.39
CA ARG A 90 -15.51 -2.53 33.11
C ARG A 90 -16.10 -1.15 33.46
N LEU A 91 -15.27 -0.21 33.89
CA LEU A 91 -15.72 1.16 34.19
C LEU A 91 -16.13 1.94 32.93
N LEU A 92 -15.43 1.74 31.81
CA LEU A 92 -15.76 2.37 30.55
C LEU A 92 -17.07 1.81 29.97
N ASP A 93 -17.26 0.50 30.05
CA ASP A 93 -18.47 -0.18 29.57
C ASP A 93 -19.69 0.28 30.36
N ALA A 94 -19.59 0.33 31.70
CA ALA A 94 -20.66 0.85 32.55
C ALA A 94 -21.01 2.33 32.22
N GLN A 95 -19.99 3.15 31.93
CA GLN A 95 -20.21 4.53 31.48
C GLN A 95 -20.83 4.59 30.09
N LEU A 96 -20.44 3.71 29.17
CA LEU A 96 -20.99 3.65 27.83
C LEU A 96 -22.48 3.28 27.87
N GLU A 97 -22.85 2.27 28.67
CA GLU A 97 -24.25 1.89 28.90
C GLU A 97 -25.04 3.07 29.46
N THR A 98 -24.53 3.72 30.51
CA THR A 98 -25.17 4.91 31.09
C THR A 98 -25.36 6.01 30.06
N ARG A 99 -24.35 6.29 29.23
CA ARG A 99 -24.43 7.30 28.17
C ARG A 99 -25.47 6.92 27.12
N ARG A 100 -25.51 5.65 26.70
CA ARG A 100 -26.50 5.15 25.73
C ARG A 100 -27.92 5.35 26.27
N ASP A 101 -28.17 5.02 27.53
CA ASP A 101 -29.47 5.21 28.16
C ASP A 101 -29.85 6.70 28.25
N MET A 102 -28.89 7.56 28.60
CA MET A 102 -29.11 9.01 28.58
C MET A 102 -29.47 9.54 27.19
N TYR A 103 -28.77 9.11 26.14
CA TYR A 103 -29.06 9.51 24.76
C TYR A 103 -30.40 8.96 24.27
N ARG A 104 -30.75 7.72 24.62
CA ARG A 104 -32.06 7.14 24.34
C ARG A 104 -33.16 7.96 25.00
N ALA A 105 -33.01 8.29 26.28
CA ALA A 105 -33.97 9.12 27.01
C ALA A 105 -34.10 10.52 26.40
N LEU A 106 -32.98 11.15 26.01
CA LEU A 106 -32.98 12.44 25.34
C LEU A 106 -33.72 12.37 23.99
N GLY A 107 -33.45 11.35 23.18
CA GLY A 107 -34.16 11.10 21.92
C GLY A 107 -35.67 11.04 22.12
N LYS A 108 -36.14 10.22 23.07
CA LYS A 108 -37.56 10.12 23.44
C LYS A 108 -38.14 11.47 23.87
N ALA A 109 -37.42 12.23 24.70
CA ALA A 109 -37.86 13.54 25.17
C ALA A 109 -37.97 14.60 24.04
N THR A 110 -37.11 14.51 23.02
CA THR A 110 -37.12 15.39 21.84
C THR A 110 -38.09 14.95 20.73
N GLY A 111 -38.84 13.86 20.95
CA GLY A 111 -39.83 13.35 19.99
C GLY A 111 -39.27 12.41 18.91
N LEU A 112 -38.04 11.92 19.06
CA LEU A 112 -37.48 10.87 18.20
C LEU A 112 -37.96 9.49 18.65
N ASP A 113 -38.40 8.65 17.71
CA ASP A 113 -38.74 7.24 17.95
C ASP A 113 -37.47 6.38 18.00
N THR A 114 -36.83 6.36 19.16
CA THR A 114 -35.57 5.63 19.37
C THR A 114 -35.73 4.12 19.27
N ASP A 115 -36.91 3.60 19.62
CA ASP A 115 -37.15 2.15 19.68
C ASP A 115 -37.24 1.57 18.26
N LYS A 116 -37.90 2.29 17.34
CA LYS A 116 -37.92 1.92 15.92
C LYS A 116 -36.53 2.03 15.28
N MET A 117 -35.77 3.10 15.56
CA MET A 117 -34.41 3.25 15.03
C MET A 117 -33.48 2.13 15.49
N GLU A 118 -33.56 1.72 16.77
CA GLU A 118 -32.75 0.62 17.29
C GLU A 118 -33.06 -0.72 16.61
N ALA A 119 -34.34 -0.99 16.32
CA ALA A 119 -34.76 -2.17 15.58
C ALA A 119 -34.23 -2.17 14.14
N GLU A 120 -34.27 -1.03 13.46
CA GLU A 120 -33.70 -0.87 12.10
C GLU A 120 -32.18 -1.07 12.10
N ILE A 121 -31.47 -0.46 13.06
CA ILE A 121 -30.02 -0.62 13.23
C ILE A 121 -29.64 -2.08 13.51
N ALA A 122 -30.40 -2.78 14.36
CA ALA A 122 -30.16 -4.19 14.66
C ALA A 122 -30.36 -5.08 13.42
N ALA A 123 -31.40 -4.82 12.64
CA ALA A 123 -31.66 -5.54 11.40
C ALA A 123 -30.57 -5.30 10.34
N GLU A 124 -30.06 -4.07 10.22
CA GLU A 124 -28.96 -3.74 9.32
C GLU A 124 -27.65 -4.41 9.74
N ARG A 125 -27.29 -4.36 11.03
CA ARG A 125 -26.10 -5.04 11.57
C ARG A 125 -26.14 -6.55 11.33
N ALA A 126 -27.27 -7.20 11.58
CA ALA A 126 -27.41 -8.63 11.34
C ALA A 126 -27.20 -9.00 9.87
N ARG A 127 -27.69 -8.16 8.93
CA ARG A 127 -27.46 -8.35 7.49
C ARG A 127 -26.00 -8.15 7.11
N GLU A 128 -25.35 -7.14 7.66
CA GLU A 128 -23.92 -6.89 7.43
C GLU A 128 -23.05 -8.02 7.98
N GLU A 129 -23.34 -8.51 9.18
CA GLU A 129 -22.61 -9.61 9.81
C GLU A 129 -22.78 -10.90 9.00
N ALA A 130 -24.01 -11.22 8.56
CA ALA A 130 -24.26 -12.36 7.69
C ALA A 130 -23.51 -12.23 6.33
N ALA A 131 -23.49 -11.03 5.76
CA ALA A 131 -22.76 -10.76 4.51
C ALA A 131 -21.23 -10.89 4.70
N LYS A 132 -20.68 -10.37 5.81
CA LYS A 132 -19.26 -10.51 6.16
C LYS A 132 -18.89 -11.96 6.41
N GLN A 133 -19.73 -12.71 7.13
CA GLN A 133 -19.52 -14.13 7.37
C GLN A 133 -19.52 -14.92 6.06
N ALA A 134 -20.50 -14.69 5.19
CA ALA A 134 -20.55 -15.34 3.87
C ALA A 134 -19.34 -14.98 2.98
N GLN A 135 -18.78 -13.77 3.12
CA GLN A 135 -17.54 -13.40 2.43
C GLN A 135 -16.32 -14.11 3.00
N LEU A 136 -16.22 -14.21 4.34
CA LEU A 136 -15.15 -14.95 5.03
C LEU A 136 -15.19 -16.44 4.69
N ASP A 137 -16.36 -17.06 4.67
CA ASP A 137 -16.52 -18.48 4.36
C ASP A 137 -16.13 -18.79 2.91
N ARG A 138 -16.48 -17.90 1.97
CA ARG A 138 -16.01 -17.98 0.57
C ARG A 138 -14.50 -17.82 0.46
N ALA A 139 -13.90 -16.90 1.23
CA ALA A 139 -12.46 -16.65 1.21
C ALA A 139 -11.65 -17.79 1.85
N LEU A 140 -12.21 -18.46 2.86
CA LEU A 140 -11.61 -19.61 3.54
C LEU A 140 -11.88 -20.95 2.84
N GLY A 141 -12.64 -20.96 1.74
CA GLY A 141 -12.94 -22.16 0.96
C GLY A 141 -13.77 -23.21 1.71
N ARG A 142 -14.45 -22.82 2.80
CA ARG A 142 -15.27 -23.73 3.61
C ARG A 142 -16.64 -23.87 2.94
N THR A 143 -16.76 -24.84 2.04
CA THR A 143 -18.06 -25.28 1.53
C THR A 143 -18.83 -25.96 2.67
N VAL A 144 -20.15 -25.79 2.70
CA VAL A 144 -21.12 -26.23 3.73
C VAL A 144 -21.18 -27.77 3.91
N ASP A 145 -20.20 -28.52 3.41
CA ASP A 145 -20.23 -29.99 3.30
C ASP A 145 -19.67 -30.74 4.53
N ASP A 146 -19.20 -30.03 5.56
CA ASP A 146 -18.62 -30.64 6.78
C ASP A 146 -19.58 -30.63 7.99
N GLN A 147 -20.86 -30.25 7.83
CA GLN A 147 -21.86 -30.34 8.90
C GLN A 147 -22.65 -31.66 8.91
N ASP A 148 -22.40 -32.56 7.95
CA ASP A 148 -23.05 -33.88 7.84
C ASP A 148 -22.11 -35.07 8.16
N ALA A 149 -20.94 -34.83 8.75
CA ALA A 149 -20.08 -35.90 9.26
C ALA A 149 -20.28 -36.05 10.79
N GLU A 150 -21.12 -37.02 11.16
CA GLU A 150 -21.23 -37.63 12.50
C GLU A 150 -19.87 -38.03 13.11
#